data_AF-A0A9D6Y790-F1
#
_entry.id   AF-A0A9D6Y790-F1
#
_cell.length_a   1.000
_cell.length_b   1.000
_cell.length_c   1.000
_cell.angle_alpha   90.00
_cell.angle_beta   90.00
_cell.angle_gamma   90.00
#
_symmetry.space_group_name_H-M   'P 1'
#
loop_
_entity.id
_entity.type
_entity.pdbx_description
1 polymer ?
#
loop_
_entity_poly.entity_id
_entity_poly.type
_entity_poly.pdbx_seq_one_letter_code
_entity_poly.pdbx_strand_id
1 'polypeptide(L)'
;MARLCKLLGAAVVVLGLALVITCTLQVVRDEDYRKAALVAARNPGNVLYEAEFKGAQVRRAFQITGATAGMLLGLNGLTLVLLGIVAARVTPGAQRL
;
A
#
# COMPACT_ATOMS: atom_id res chain seq x y z
N MET A 1 22.13 17.93 2.95
CA MET A 1 21.85 16.46 3.07
C MET A 1 20.69 16.15 4.03
N ALA A 2 20.79 16.47 5.33
CA ALA A 2 19.79 16.06 6.33
C ALA A 2 18.34 16.56 6.06
N ARG A 3 18.17 17.81 5.55
CA ARG A 3 16.85 18.33 5.16
C ARG A 3 16.24 17.55 3.99
N LEU A 4 17.07 17.15 3.04
CA LEU A 4 16.64 16.45 1.82
C LEU A 4 16.16 15.03 2.16
N CYS A 5 16.87 14.31 3.06
CA CYS A 5 16.42 13.02 3.58
C CYS A 5 15.08 13.10 4.31
N LYS A 6 14.85 14.16 5.10
CA LYS A 6 13.56 14.37 5.78
C LYS A 6 12.42 14.63 4.79
N LEU A 7 12.64 15.47 3.79
CA LEU A 7 11.63 15.79 2.78
C LEU A 7 11.28 14.58 1.92
N LEU A 8 12.29 13.88 1.41
CA LEU A 8 12.08 12.65 0.63
C LEU A 8 11.43 11.57 1.47
N GLY A 9 11.91 11.34 2.70
CA GLY A 9 11.31 10.37 3.62
C GLY A 9 9.84 10.70 3.91
N ALA A 10 9.51 11.97 4.18
CA ALA A 10 8.14 12.39 4.42
C ALA A 10 7.24 12.18 3.18
N ALA A 11 7.73 12.52 1.98
CA ALA A 11 7.00 12.27 0.74
C ALA A 11 6.72 10.77 0.53
N VAL A 12 7.71 9.92 0.80
CA VAL A 12 7.57 8.46 0.70
C VAL A 12 6.58 7.91 1.74
N VAL A 13 6.59 8.43 2.97
CA VAL A 13 5.58 8.08 4.00
C VAL A 13 4.17 8.40 3.50
N VAL A 14 3.96 9.62 2.98
CA VAL A 14 2.64 10.04 2.49
C VAL A 14 2.18 9.17 1.32
N LEU A 15 3.06 8.87 0.37
CA LEU A 15 2.76 7.97 -0.75
C LEU A 15 2.42 6.57 -0.27
N GLY A 16 3.20 6.01 0.66
CA GLY A 16 2.93 4.71 1.26
C GLY A 16 1.56 4.65 1.93
N LEU A 17 1.23 5.66 2.76
CA LEU A 17 -0.07 5.76 3.42
C LEU A 17 -1.22 5.91 2.42
N ALA A 18 -1.08 6.75 1.40
CA ALA A 18 -2.10 6.91 0.36
C ALA A 18 -2.38 5.58 -0.36
N LEU A 19 -1.33 4.80 -0.64
CA LEU A 19 -1.45 3.51 -1.30
C LEU A 19 -2.12 2.47 -0.38
N VAL A 20 -1.76 2.43 0.91
CA VAL A 20 -2.45 1.59 1.90
C VAL A 20 -3.94 1.95 1.96
N ILE A 21 -4.27 3.22 2.16
CA ILE A 21 -5.65 3.68 2.32
C ILE A 21 -6.47 3.35 1.07
N THR A 22 -5.96 3.65 -0.12
CA THR A 22 -6.69 3.40 -1.38
C THR A 22 -6.92 1.91 -1.62
N CYS A 23 -5.88 1.08 -1.46
CA CYS A 23 -6.01 -0.38 -1.62
C CYS A 23 -6.94 -0.99 -0.55
N THR A 24 -6.81 -0.60 0.72
CA THR A 24 -7.68 -1.11 1.80
C THR A 24 -9.13 -0.70 1.59
N LEU A 25 -9.40 0.55 1.17
CA LEU A 25 -10.76 0.99 0.87
C LEU A 25 -11.38 0.20 -0.29
N GLN A 26 -10.60 -0.11 -1.33
CA GLN A 26 -11.08 -0.97 -2.41
C GLN A 26 -11.41 -2.38 -1.91
N VAL A 27 -10.57 -2.99 -1.07
CA VAL A 27 -10.83 -4.32 -0.51
C VAL A 27 -12.08 -4.35 0.37
N VAL A 28 -12.30 -3.31 1.19
CA VAL A 28 -13.46 -3.22 2.09
C VAL A 28 -14.76 -3.02 1.31
N ARG A 29 -14.69 -2.29 0.19
CA ARG A 29 -15.84 -1.95 -0.66
C ARG A 29 -16.00 -2.85 -1.89
N ASP A 30 -15.30 -3.98 -1.98
CA ASP A 30 -15.35 -4.87 -3.15
C ASP A 30 -16.66 -5.67 -3.17
N GLU A 31 -17.75 -5.00 -3.58
CA GLU A 31 -19.05 -5.64 -3.80
C GLU A 31 -19.01 -6.66 -4.93
N ASP A 32 -18.19 -6.42 -5.95
CA ASP A 32 -18.07 -7.28 -7.12
C ASP A 32 -17.49 -8.64 -6.72
N TYR A 33 -16.47 -8.65 -5.85
CA TYR A 33 -15.96 -9.89 -5.28
C TYR A 33 -17.05 -10.66 -4.53
N ARG A 34 -17.85 -9.97 -3.72
CA ARG A 34 -18.96 -10.60 -2.97
C ARG A 34 -20.03 -11.16 -3.89
N LYS A 35 -20.39 -10.43 -4.95
CA LYS A 35 -21.37 -10.87 -5.96
C LYS A 35 -20.84 -12.11 -6.70
N ALA A 36 -19.61 -12.06 -7.20
CA ALA A 36 -18.99 -13.20 -7.90
C ALA A 36 -18.90 -14.45 -7.00
N ALA A 37 -18.54 -14.28 -5.72
CA ALA A 37 -18.50 -15.37 -4.75
C ALA A 37 -19.88 -16.01 -4.55
N LEU A 38 -20.92 -15.19 -4.38
CA LEU A 38 -22.30 -15.67 -4.20
C LEU A 38 -22.85 -16.37 -5.45
N VAL A 39 -22.56 -15.85 -6.64
CA VAL A 39 -23.02 -16.43 -7.91
C VAL A 39 -22.33 -17.78 -8.18
N ALA A 40 -21.01 -17.87 -7.96
CA ALA A 40 -20.28 -19.13 -8.08
C ALA A 40 -20.78 -20.17 -7.06
N ALA A 41 -21.03 -19.76 -5.81
CA ALA A 41 -21.56 -20.66 -4.78
C ALA A 41 -22.97 -21.20 -5.10
N ARG A 42 -23.80 -20.41 -5.79
CA ARG A 42 -25.15 -20.81 -6.21
C ARG A 42 -25.17 -21.69 -7.45
N ASN A 43 -24.09 -21.72 -8.25
CA ASN A 43 -24.03 -22.42 -9.53
C ASN A 43 -22.75 -23.29 -9.63
N PRO A 44 -22.60 -24.32 -8.77
CA PRO A 44 -21.41 -25.16 -8.78
C PRO A 44 -21.26 -25.91 -10.10
N GLY A 45 -20.04 -25.99 -10.64
CA GLY A 45 -19.74 -26.69 -11.89
C GLY A 45 -19.96 -25.86 -13.16
N ASN A 46 -20.45 -24.63 -13.04
CA ASN A 46 -20.51 -23.72 -14.17
C ASN A 46 -19.17 -22.97 -14.32
N VAL A 47 -18.39 -23.38 -15.32
CA VAL A 47 -17.04 -22.87 -15.61
C VAL A 47 -17.00 -21.35 -15.78
N LEU A 48 -18.07 -20.73 -16.31
CA LEU A 48 -18.12 -19.28 -16.51
C LEU A 48 -18.06 -18.53 -15.17
N TYR A 49 -18.90 -18.92 -14.21
CA TYR A 49 -18.96 -18.26 -12.90
C TYR A 49 -17.73 -18.56 -12.04
N GLU A 50 -17.15 -19.75 -12.18
CA GLU A 50 -15.88 -20.08 -11.52
C GLU A 50 -14.72 -19.24 -12.06
N ALA A 51 -14.66 -19.01 -13.38
CA ALA A 51 -13.65 -18.16 -13.99
C ALA A 51 -13.79 -16.70 -13.56
N GLU A 52 -15.03 -16.17 -13.52
CA GLU A 52 -15.32 -14.82 -13.03
C GLU A 52 -14.91 -14.66 -11.56
N PHE A 53 -15.23 -15.63 -10.71
CA PHE A 53 -14.84 -15.62 -9.31
C PHE A 53 -13.31 -15.67 -9.12
N LYS A 54 -12.60 -16.48 -9.92
CA LYS A 54 -11.13 -16.50 -9.92
C LYS A 54 -10.55 -15.14 -10.34
N GLY A 55 -11.11 -14.49 -11.35
CA GLY A 55 -10.71 -13.14 -11.75
C GLY A 55 -10.88 -12.13 -10.61
N ALA A 56 -12.01 -12.18 -9.90
CA ALA A 56 -12.26 -11.34 -8.74
C ALA A 56 -11.27 -11.64 -7.59
N GLN A 57 -10.90 -12.91 -7.36
CA GLN A 57 -9.88 -13.29 -6.38
C GLN A 57 -8.51 -12.69 -6.71
N VAL A 58 -8.07 -12.77 -7.98
CA VAL A 58 -6.79 -12.21 -8.41
C VAL A 58 -6.76 -10.69 -8.20
N ARG A 59 -7.83 -9.99 -8.57
CA ARG A 59 -7.94 -8.54 -8.34
C ARG A 59 -7.83 -8.20 -6.85
N ARG A 60 -8.53 -8.94 -6.00
CA ARG A 60 -8.48 -8.74 -4.55
C ARG A 60 -7.09 -9.03 -3.98
N ALA A 61 -6.42 -10.08 -4.45
CA ALA A 61 -5.05 -10.39 -4.07
C ALA A 61 -4.08 -9.27 -4.47
N PHE A 62 -4.26 -8.68 -5.65
CA PHE A 62 -3.47 -7.53 -6.10
C PHE A 62 -3.67 -6.32 -5.18
N GLN A 63 -4.90 -6.01 -4.78
CA GLN A 63 -5.17 -4.91 -3.85
C GLN A 63 -4.54 -5.16 -2.47
N ILE A 64 -4.64 -6.38 -1.93
CA ILE A 64 -3.99 -6.74 -0.65
C ILE A 64 -2.47 -6.61 -0.74
N THR A 65 -1.89 -7.06 -1.86
CA THR A 65 -0.46 -6.95 -2.12
C THR A 65 -0.04 -5.48 -2.23
N GLY A 66 -0.84 -4.67 -2.93
CA GLY A 66 -0.67 -3.21 -3.00
C GLY A 66 -0.68 -2.57 -1.61
N ALA A 67 -1.67 -2.88 -0.76
CA ALA A 67 -1.72 -2.36 0.60
C ALA A 67 -0.47 -2.75 1.40
N THR A 68 -0.03 -4.00 1.31
CA THR A 68 1.20 -4.47 1.97
C THR A 68 2.44 -3.74 1.47
N ALA A 69 2.58 -3.58 0.15
CA ALA A 69 3.68 -2.85 -0.46
C ALA A 69 3.68 -1.36 -0.06
N GLY A 70 2.51 -0.73 -0.02
CA GLY A 70 2.34 0.65 0.45
C GLY A 70 2.77 0.82 1.90
N MET A 71 2.45 -0.16 2.77
CA MET A 71 2.87 -0.13 4.17
C MET A 71 4.39 -0.24 4.29
N LEU A 72 5.03 -1.16 3.56
CA LEU A 72 6.48 -1.29 3.53
C LEU A 72 7.16 -0.04 2.97
N LEU A 73 6.60 0.57 1.91
CA LEU A 73 7.09 1.82 1.36
C LEU A 73 7.03 2.94 2.41
N GLY A 74 5.91 3.07 3.12
CA GLY A 74 5.75 4.05 4.19
C GLY A 74 6.74 3.87 5.33
N LEU A 75 7.01 2.62 5.74
CA LEU A 75 8.03 2.31 6.75
C LEU A 75 9.44 2.71 6.28
N ASN A 76 9.78 2.46 5.01
CA ASN A 76 11.05 2.92 4.43
C ASN A 76 11.15 4.44 4.34
N GLY A 77 10.04 5.14 4.09
CA GLY A 77 10.00 6.60 4.19
C GLY A 77 10.27 7.07 5.62
N LEU A 78 9.69 6.40 6.62
CA LEU A 78 9.86 6.74 8.03
C LEU A 78 11.31 6.56 8.48
N THR A 79 11.99 5.50 8.06
CA THR A 79 13.41 5.28 8.38
C THR A 79 14.28 6.40 7.80
N LEU A 80 14.01 6.88 6.59
CA LEU A 80 14.70 8.02 5.98
C LEU A 80 14.49 9.32 6.76
N VAL A 81 13.27 9.57 7.26
CA VAL A 81 12.99 10.73 8.12
C VAL A 81 13.81 10.65 9.41
N LEU A 82 13.81 9.48 10.07
CA LEU A 82 14.55 9.26 11.32
C LEU A 82 16.06 9.43 11.11
N LEU A 83 16.62 8.87 10.04
CA LEU A 83 18.02 9.07 9.63
C LEU A 83 18.35 10.55 9.44
N GLY A 84 17.48 11.31 8.76
CA GLY A 84 17.65 12.75 8.59
C GLY A 84 17.59 13.53 9.92
N ILE A 85 16.78 13.08 10.89
CA ILE A 85 16.72 13.67 12.24
C ILE A 85 18.02 13.39 13.00
N VAL A 86 18.47 12.14 13.02
CA VAL A 86 19.71 11.73 13.72
C VAL A 86 20.93 12.43 13.11
N ALA A 87 21.06 12.44 11.78
CA ALA A 87 22.16 13.12 11.09
C ALA A 87 22.22 14.63 11.43
N ALA A 88 21.07 15.29 11.55
CA ALA A 88 21.00 16.69 11.94
C ALA A 88 21.42 16.96 13.40
N ARG A 89 21.36 15.94 14.28
CA ARG A 89 21.79 16.04 15.69
C ARG A 89 23.27 15.72 15.87
N VAL A 90 23.80 14.78 15.09
CA VAL A 90 25.21 14.36 15.19
C VAL A 90 26.16 15.33 14.46
N THR A 91 25.66 16.08 13.47
CA THR A 91 26.48 17.03 12.70
C THR A 91 25.90 18.46 12.78
N PRO A 92 26.11 19.18 13.90
CA PRO A 92 25.52 20.50 14.11
C PRO A 92 25.98 21.58 13.11
N GLY A 93 27.10 21.37 12.39
CA GLY A 93 27.59 22.26 11.33
C GLY A 93 26.88 22.14 9.97
N ALA A 94 26.11 21.08 9.71
CA ALA A 94 25.51 20.80 8.40
C ALA A 94 24.20 21.57 8.10
N GLN A 95 23.82 22.55 8.95
CA GLN A 95 22.62 23.38 8.75
C GLN A 95 22.86 24.67 7.96
N ARG A 96 24.12 25.00 7.62
CA ARG A 96 24.50 26.26 6.94
C ARG A 96 24.78 26.13 5.42
N LEU A 97 24.57 24.96 4.83
CA LEU A 97 24.63 24.71 3.38
C LEU A 97 23.31 24.07 2.93
#